data_AF-A0A939P1W6-F1
#
_entry.id   AF-A0A939P1W6-F1
#
_cell.length_a   1.000
_cell.length_b   1.000
_cell.length_c   1.000
_cell.angle_alpha   90.00
_cell.angle_beta   90.00
_cell.angle_gamma   90.00
#
_symmetry.space_group_name_H-M   'P 1'
#
loop_
_entity.id
_entity.type
_entity.pdbx_description
1 polymer ?
#
loop_
_entity_poly.entity_id
_entity_poly.type
_entity_poly.pdbx_seq_one_letter_code
_entity_poly.pdbx_strand_id
1 'polypeptide(L)'
;MRMMLKVSLPVDKGNAAIKDGSLVTKIQSILADLKPEAAYFTEFDGKRTGLIFFDMTDTSEIPGVAEPWFLAFDASVEIKAVMNRDDLAKSRPGIERAVESFG
;
A
#
# COMPACT_ATOMS: atom_id res chain seq x y z
N MET A 1 -6.54 -11.85 0.91
CA MET A 1 -7.32 -10.64 1.26
C MET A 1 -6.77 -9.49 0.45
N ARG A 2 -7.63 -8.68 -0.18
CA ARG A 2 -7.17 -7.52 -0.93
C ARG A 2 -6.73 -6.40 0.01
N MET A 3 -5.49 -5.99 -0.14
CA MET A 3 -4.84 -4.98 0.68
C MET A 3 -4.43 -3.78 -0.19
N MET A 4 -4.51 -2.59 0.39
CA MET A 4 -3.83 -1.41 -0.09
C MET A 4 -2.66 -1.11 0.85
N LEU A 5 -1.48 -0.96 0.27
CA LEU A 5 -0.28 -0.40 0.87
C LEU A 5 -0.10 1.03 0.35
N LYS A 6 -0.13 2.01 1.25
CA LYS A 6 0.34 3.37 0.97
C LYS A 6 1.73 3.52 1.56
N VAL A 7 2.71 3.79 0.71
CA VAL A 7 4.09 4.01 1.10
C VAL A 7 4.52 5.42 0.76
N SER A 8 4.98 6.21 1.73
CA SER A 8 5.38 7.60 1.53
C SER A 8 6.83 7.82 1.93
N LEU A 9 7.64 8.31 0.99
CA LEU A 9 9.07 8.51 1.19
C LEU A 9 9.35 9.91 1.75
N PRO A 10 10.20 10.05 2.77
CA PRO A 10 10.78 11.32 3.14
C PRO A 10 11.46 11.99 1.94
N VAL A 11 11.28 13.30 1.79
CA VAL A 11 11.79 14.06 0.63
C VAL A 11 13.30 13.90 0.49
N ASP A 12 14.04 14.01 1.58
CA ASP A 12 15.51 13.93 1.58
C ASP A 12 16.01 12.55 1.17
N LYS A 13 15.42 11.48 1.70
CA LYS A 13 15.76 10.10 1.32
C LYS A 13 15.40 9.79 -0.12
N GLY A 14 14.22 10.20 -0.57
CA GLY A 14 13.84 10.06 -1.97
C GLY A 14 14.78 10.83 -2.90
N ASN A 15 15.23 12.03 -2.51
CA ASN A 15 16.19 12.82 -3.29
C ASN A 15 17.56 12.16 -3.36
N ALA A 16 18.06 11.63 -2.24
CA ALA A 16 19.32 10.90 -2.20
C ALA A 16 19.29 9.67 -3.12
N ALA A 17 18.22 8.87 -3.04
CA ALA A 17 18.02 7.68 -3.87
C ALA A 17 17.85 7.99 -5.37
N ILE A 18 17.38 9.19 -5.73
CA ILE A 18 17.36 9.64 -7.13
C ILE A 18 18.77 9.98 -7.59
N LYS A 19 19.52 10.75 -6.78
CA LYS A 19 20.87 11.20 -7.14
C LYS A 19 21.85 10.04 -7.30
N ASP A 20 21.71 8.99 -6.48
CA ASP A 20 22.54 7.79 -6.58
C ASP A 20 22.00 6.75 -7.59
N GLY A 21 20.84 7.02 -8.22
CA GLY A 21 20.22 6.14 -9.21
C GLY A 21 19.56 4.88 -8.65
N SER A 22 19.48 4.71 -7.33
CA SER A 22 18.95 3.49 -6.70
C SER A 22 17.43 3.46 -6.55
N LEU A 23 16.73 4.60 -6.64
CA LEU A 23 15.29 4.69 -6.35
C LEU A 23 14.46 3.70 -7.17
N VAL A 24 14.55 3.78 -8.50
CA VAL A 24 13.71 2.98 -9.41
C VAL A 24 14.03 1.49 -9.27
N THR A 25 15.30 1.13 -9.23
CA THR A 25 15.77 -0.26 -9.16
C THR A 25 15.34 -0.94 -7.86
N LYS A 26 15.43 -0.23 -6.72
CA LYS A 26 14.95 -0.73 -5.43
C LYS A 26 13.44 -0.92 -5.42
N ILE A 27 12.67 0.06 -5.92
CA ILE A 27 11.20 -0.07 -6.03
C ILE A 27 10.84 -1.27 -6.91
N GLN A 28 11.49 -1.44 -8.06
CA GLN A 28 11.25 -2.58 -8.95
C GLN A 28 11.54 -3.92 -8.26
N SER A 29 12.62 -4.02 -7.50
CA SER A 29 12.94 -5.24 -6.74
C SER A 29 11.85 -5.56 -5.71
N ILE A 30 11.41 -4.56 -4.93
CA ILE A 30 10.36 -4.75 -3.92
C ILE A 30 9.04 -5.19 -4.58
N LEU A 31 8.66 -4.57 -5.70
CA LEU A 31 7.44 -4.93 -6.43
C LEU A 31 7.53 -6.30 -7.11
N ALA A 32 8.71 -6.73 -7.54
CA ALA A 32 8.91 -8.05 -8.14
C ALA A 32 8.64 -9.19 -7.14
N ASP A 33 9.00 -8.98 -5.88
CA ASP A 33 8.72 -9.94 -4.80
C ASP A 33 7.24 -9.89 -4.40
N LEU A 34 6.67 -8.69 -4.28
CA LEU A 34 5.29 -8.49 -3.82
C LEU A 34 4.23 -8.90 -4.86
N LYS A 35 4.52 -8.77 -6.16
CA LYS A 35 3.60 -9.08 -7.28
C LYS A 35 2.21 -8.44 -7.12
N PRO A 36 2.12 -7.11 -7.00
CA PRO A 36 0.84 -6.43 -6.81
C PRO A 36 -0.08 -6.57 -8.02
N GLU A 37 -1.40 -6.51 -7.80
CA GLU A 37 -2.39 -6.39 -8.89
C GLU A 37 -2.31 -5.03 -9.58
N ALA A 38 -1.93 -3.99 -8.83
CA ALA A 38 -1.71 -2.65 -9.36
C ALA A 38 -0.75 -1.85 -8.46
N ALA A 39 0.06 -0.99 -9.08
CA ALA A 39 0.89 -0.03 -8.38
C ALA A 39 0.78 1.33 -9.07
N TYR A 40 0.31 2.34 -8.32
CA TYR A 40 0.21 3.72 -8.77
C TYR A 40 1.18 4.57 -7.96
N PHE A 41 1.81 5.53 -8.63
CA PHE A 41 2.77 6.43 -8.01
C PHE A 41 2.30 7.86 -8.17
N THR A 42 2.27 8.60 -7.08
CA THR A 42 1.77 9.98 -7.01
C THR A 42 2.49 10.73 -5.90
N GLU A 43 2.20 12.00 -5.77
CA GLU A 43 2.47 12.83 -4.62
C GLU A 43 1.32 12.77 -3.59
N PHE A 44 1.65 12.59 -2.33
CA PHE A 44 0.74 12.89 -1.21
C PHE A 44 1.50 13.81 -0.25
N ASP A 45 0.88 14.91 0.17
CA ASP A 45 1.47 15.86 1.12
C ASP A 45 2.88 16.32 0.70
N GLY A 46 3.09 16.51 -0.61
CA GLY A 46 4.38 16.90 -1.20
C GLY A 46 5.45 15.80 -1.19
N LYS A 47 5.10 14.54 -0.90
CA LYS A 47 6.03 13.40 -0.83
C LYS A 47 5.75 12.37 -1.91
N ARG A 48 6.83 11.78 -2.44
CA ARG A 48 6.76 10.63 -3.36
C ARG A 48 6.08 9.47 -2.66
N THR A 49 4.94 9.05 -3.19
CA THR A 49 4.06 8.08 -2.55
C THR A 49 3.63 7.00 -3.55
N GLY A 50 3.71 5.74 -3.13
CA GLY A 50 3.15 4.60 -3.84
C GLY A 50 1.82 4.20 -3.22
N LEU A 51 0.82 3.93 -4.06
CA LEU A 51 -0.42 3.23 -3.72
C LEU A 51 -0.39 1.87 -4.41
N ILE A 52 -0.18 0.82 -3.62
CA ILE A 52 0.10 -0.53 -4.11
C ILE A 52 -1.01 -1.45 -3.62
N PHE A 53 -1.63 -2.16 -4.54
CA PHE A 53 -2.73 -3.08 -4.27
C PHE A 53 -2.25 -4.50 -4.49
N PHE A 54 -2.44 -5.37 -3.51
CA PHE A 54 -1.92 -6.73 -3.53
C PHE A 54 -2.81 -7.67 -2.70
N ASP A 55 -2.64 -8.97 -2.92
CA ASP A 55 -3.29 -10.00 -2.11
C ASP A 55 -2.37 -10.45 -0.99
N MET A 56 -2.89 -10.44 0.25
CA MET A 56 -2.19 -10.92 1.45
C MET A 56 -2.94 -12.14 2.01
N THR A 57 -2.23 -13.23 2.31
CA THR A 57 -2.86 -14.48 2.75
C THR A 57 -3.00 -14.53 4.27
N ASP A 58 -1.96 -14.10 4.98
CA ASP A 58 -1.90 -14.12 6.44
C ASP A 58 -1.40 -12.78 6.99
N THR A 59 -1.86 -12.38 8.18
CA THR A 59 -1.45 -11.11 8.79
C THR A 59 0.00 -11.10 9.24
N SER A 60 0.64 -12.26 9.42
CA SER A 60 2.08 -12.35 9.68
C SER A 60 2.94 -11.93 8.48
N GLU A 61 2.38 -11.77 7.29
CA GLU A 61 3.09 -11.27 6.10
C GLU A 61 3.38 -9.75 6.19
N ILE A 62 2.71 -9.01 7.08
CA ILE A 62 2.82 -7.55 7.20
C ILE A 62 4.28 -7.07 7.31
N PRO A 63 5.14 -7.60 8.21
CA PRO A 63 6.53 -7.17 8.27
C PRO A 63 7.30 -7.46 6.98
N GLY A 64 7.06 -8.62 6.35
CA GLY A 64 7.70 -8.98 5.08
C GLY A 64 7.38 -8.01 3.95
N VAL A 65 6.18 -7.43 3.95
CA VAL A 65 5.77 -6.40 2.99
C VAL A 65 6.31 -5.01 3.35
N ALA A 66 6.34 -4.65 4.64
CA ALA A 66 6.67 -3.30 5.09
C ALA A 66 8.17 -3.03 5.24
N GLU A 67 8.93 -3.98 5.78
CA GLU A 67 10.38 -3.83 6.07
C GLU A 67 11.22 -3.41 4.86
N PRO A 68 11.00 -3.92 3.62
CA PRO A 68 11.76 -3.47 2.47
C PRO A 68 11.65 -1.96 2.23
N TRP A 69 10.48 -1.36 2.51
CA TRP A 69 10.27 0.09 2.36
C TRP A 69 10.91 0.90 3.49
N PHE A 70 10.85 0.38 4.72
CA PHE A 70 11.53 0.97 5.87
C PHE A 70 13.03 1.00 5.66
N LEU A 71 13.63 -0.14 5.31
CA LEU A 71 15.08 -0.28 5.17
C LEU A 71 15.62 0.42 3.92
N ALA A 72 14.88 0.42 2.81
CA ALA A 72 15.35 1.02 1.57
C ALA A 72 15.27 2.55 1.55
N PHE A 73 14.27 3.13 2.23
CA PHE A 73 13.88 4.53 2.02
C PHE A 73 13.48 5.31 3.28
N ASP A 74 13.54 4.71 4.47
CA ASP A 74 12.96 5.26 5.71
C ASP A 74 11.49 5.66 5.50
N ALA A 75 10.74 4.86 4.74
CA ALA A 75 9.39 5.20 4.32
C ALA A 75 8.39 5.11 5.49
N SER A 76 7.30 5.88 5.41
CA SER A 76 6.09 5.60 6.17
C SER A 76 5.22 4.61 5.40
N VAL A 77 4.64 3.63 6.10
CA VAL A 77 3.80 2.58 5.51
C VAL A 77 2.45 2.53 6.23
N GLU A 78 1.37 2.57 5.45
CA GLU A 78 0.01 2.29 5.91
C GLU A 78 -0.56 1.11 5.12
N ILE A 79 -1.08 0.09 5.82
CA ILE A 79 -1.75 -1.06 5.21
C ILE A 79 -3.23 -1.05 5.62
N LYS A 80 -4.12 -1.19 4.64
CA LYS A 80 -5.58 -1.24 4.84
C LYS A 80 -6.16 -2.39 4.03
N ALA A 81 -7.08 -3.15 4.62
CA ALA A 81 -7.96 -4.01 3.83
C ALA A 81 -8.88 -3.12 2.98
N VAL A 82 -9.09 -3.47 1.71
CA VAL A 82 -9.92 -2.68 0.80
C VAL A 82 -10.92 -3.56 0.04
N MET A 83 -12.03 -2.95 -0.36
CA MET A 83 -13.09 -3.61 -1.12
C MET A 83 -13.06 -3.13 -2.57
N ASN A 84 -13.23 -4.06 -3.51
CA ASN A 84 -13.52 -3.69 -4.89
C ASN A 84 -15.05 -3.48 -5.08
N ARG A 85 -15.49 -3.27 -6.33
CA ARG A 85 -16.91 -3.07 -6.65
C ARG A 85 -17.80 -4.25 -6.26
N ASP A 86 -17.33 -5.47 -6.45
CA ASP A 86 -18.10 -6.68 -6.16
C ASP A 86 -18.19 -6.93 -4.64
N ASP A 87 -17.11 -6.66 -3.92
CA ASP A 87 -17.07 -6.73 -2.46
C ASP A 87 -18.02 -5.69 -1.84
N LEU A 88 -18.02 -4.47 -2.38
CA LEU A 88 -18.95 -3.41 -1.97
C LEU A 88 -20.41 -3.83 -2.21
N ALA A 89 -20.72 -4.45 -3.36
CA ALA A 89 -22.08 -4.94 -3.65
C ALA A 89 -22.54 -6.00 -2.64
N LYS A 90 -21.64 -6.89 -2.20
CA LYS A 90 -21.92 -7.90 -1.16
C LYS A 90 -22.09 -7.32 0.24
N SER A 91 -21.62 -6.09 0.49
CA SER A 91 -21.73 -5.46 1.82
C SER A 91 -23.16 -5.01 2.18
N ARG A 92 -24.04 -4.86 1.19
CA ARG A 92 -25.38 -4.27 1.34
C ARG A 92 -26.21 -4.83 2.51
N PRO A 93 -26.37 -6.16 2.69
CA PRO A 93 -27.17 -6.69 3.79
C PRO A 93 -26.61 -6.32 5.17
N GLY A 94 -25.29 -6.16 5.29
CA GLY A 94 -24.65 -5.71 6.53
C GLY A 94 -24.95 -4.24 6.84
N ILE A 95 -24.95 -3.39 5.81
CA ILE A 95 -25.31 -1.97 5.92
C ILE A 95 -26.77 -1.81 6.32
N GLU A 96 -27.69 -2.53 5.67
CA GLU A 96 -29.13 -2.49 5.97
C GLU A 96 -29.40 -2.87 7.45
N ARG A 97 -28.81 -3.96 7.95
CA ARG A 97 -28.91 -4.35 9.36
C ARG A 97 -28.37 -3.29 10.32
N ALA A 98 -27.27 -2.61 9.96
CA ALA A 98 -26.69 -1.56 10.79
C ALA A 98 -27.61 -0.35 10.90
N VAL A 99 -28.27 0.03 9.79
CA VAL A 99 -29.28 1.11 9.79
C VAL A 99 -30.47 0.73 10.66
N GLU A 100 -30.99 -0.49 10.57
CA GLU A 100 -32.11 -0.93 11.41
C GLU A 100 -31.77 -0.94 12.91
N SER A 101 -30.53 -1.27 13.25
CA SER A 101 -30.11 -1.44 14.65
C SER A 101 -29.68 -0.13 15.32
N PHE A 102 -29.13 0.82 14.56
CA PHE A 102 -28.46 2.01 15.10
C PHE A 102 -28.84 3.33 14.43
N GLY A 103 -29.68 3.30 13.40
CA GLY A 103 -30.14 4.47 12.65
C GLY A 103 -31.30 5.22 13.30
#